data_AF-A0A843EEY3-F1
#
_entry.id   AF-A0A843EEY3-F1
#
_cell.length_a   1.000
_cell.length_b   1.000
_cell.length_c   1.000
_cell.angle_alpha   90.00
_cell.angle_beta   90.00
_cell.angle_gamma   90.00
#
_symmetry.space_group_name_H-M   'P 1'
#
loop_
_entity.id
_entity.type
_entity.pdbx_description
1 polymer ?
#
loop_
_entity_poly.entity_id
_entity_poly.type
_entity_poly.pdbx_seq_one_letter_code
_entity_poly.pdbx_strand_id
1 'polypeptide(L)'
;MDNKRLLIICLTIIIVLGIFIGAFYVMNSNNSKDISDSADLNLSDIREDNSSEIKKAYMDSDSKPAKHYDDWQKDYETGLYDEYGDPIYRSVFSTSGGQYEPGIYEAYWSSNGPINETRIG
;
A
#
# COMPACT_ATOMS: atom_id res chain seq x y z
N MET A 1 19.10 23.10 34.81
CA MET A 1 18.07 22.10 34.43
C MET A 1 18.03 21.06 35.52
N ASP A 2 16.87 20.82 36.12
CA ASP A 2 16.73 19.86 37.21
C ASP A 2 17.02 18.44 36.71
N ASN A 3 17.73 17.63 37.50
CA ASN A 3 18.12 16.25 37.13
C ASN A 3 16.90 15.40 36.71
N LYS A 4 15.72 15.71 37.24
CA LYS A 4 14.43 15.08 36.87
C LYS A 4 14.03 15.40 35.42
N ARG A 5 14.24 16.64 34.97
CA ARG A 5 13.96 17.07 33.58
C ARG A 5 14.97 16.48 32.59
N LEU A 6 16.23 16.32 33.02
CA LEU A 6 17.27 15.68 32.22
C LEU A 6 16.94 14.19 31.97
N LEU A 7 16.47 13.48 32.99
CA LEU A 7 16.11 12.06 32.90
C LEU A 7 14.94 11.81 31.94
N ILE A 8 13.94 12.69 31.96
CA ILE A 8 12.79 12.63 31.04
C ILE A 8 13.24 12.82 29.58
N ILE A 9 14.12 13.80 29.32
CA ILE A 9 14.65 14.05 27.97
C ILE A 9 15.51 12.88 27.47
N CYS A 10 16.30 12.25 28.35
CA CYS A 10 17.08 11.07 27.96
C CYS A 10 16.17 9.88 27.59
N LEU A 11 15.09 9.65 28.35
CA LEU A 11 14.14 8.57 28.07
C LEU A 11 13.42 8.74 26.73
N THR A 12 13.00 9.97 26.39
CA THR A 12 12.32 10.23 25.11
C THR A 12 13.23 9.99 23.91
N ILE A 13 14.52 10.38 24.00
CA ILE A 13 15.50 10.16 22.92
C ILE A 13 15.74 8.66 22.69
N ILE A 14 15.83 7.86 23.75
CA ILE A 14 16.05 6.41 23.66
C ILE A 14 14.86 5.72 22.97
N ILE A 15 13.63 6.11 23.32
CA ILE A 15 12.42 5.53 22.72
C ILE A 15 12.36 5.85 21.22
N VAL A 16 12.63 7.10 20.83
CA VAL A 16 12.64 7.51 19.42
C VAL A 16 13.67 6.72 18.62
N LEU A 17 14.90 6.55 19.14
CA LEU A 17 15.95 5.77 18.47
C LEU A 17 15.61 4.28 18.31
N GLY A 18 14.91 3.68 19.28
CA GLY A 18 14.50 2.27 19.21
C GLY A 18 13.52 1.96 18.08
N ILE A 19 12.61 2.89 17.78
CA ILE A 19 11.60 2.75 16.72
C ILE A 19 12.25 2.71 15.32
N PHE A 20 13.29 3.52 15.10
CA PHE A 20 14.01 3.57 13.82
C PHE A 20 14.78 2.27 13.50
N ILE A 21 15.28 1.55 14.50
CA ILE A 21 16.02 0.30 14.31
C ILE A 21 15.08 -0.86 13.96
N GLY A 22 13.88 -0.90 14.57
CA GLY A 22 12.88 -1.95 14.32
C GLY A 22 12.34 -1.91 12.88
N ALA A 23 12.05 -0.72 12.35
CA ALA A 23 11.57 -0.56 10.99
C ALA A 23 12.62 -0.91 9.92
N PHE A 24 13.91 -0.65 10.21
CA PHE A 24 15.00 -0.97 9.28
C PHE A 24 15.27 -2.48 9.17
N TYR A 25 15.02 -3.25 10.24
CA TYR A 25 15.24 -4.70 10.24
C TYR A 25 14.19 -5.48 9.44
N VAL A 26 12.93 -5.01 9.44
CA VAL A 26 11.82 -5.68 8.73
C VAL A 26 11.98 -5.57 7.21
N MET A 27 12.58 -4.49 6.70
CA MET A 27 12.75 -4.28 5.26
C MET A 27 13.82 -5.20 4.61
N ASN A 28 14.72 -5.80 5.40
CA ASN A 28 15.83 -6.60 4.89
C ASN A 28 15.59 -8.13 4.94
N SER A 29 14.40 -8.58 5.36
CA SER A 29 14.08 -10.01 5.53
C SER A 29 13.28 -10.64 4.37
N ASN A 30 12.98 -9.92 3.30
CA ASN A 30 12.15 -10.46 2.20
C ASN A 30 12.96 -11.00 1.01
N ASN A 31 14.24 -11.34 1.22
CA ASN A 31 15.04 -12.08 0.25
C ASN A 31 15.19 -13.53 0.68
N SER A 32 14.22 -14.38 0.32
CA SER A 32 14.51 -15.73 -0.17
C SER A 32 13.26 -16.52 -0.54
N LYS A 33 13.34 -17.11 -1.74
CA LYS A 33 12.88 -18.45 -2.15
C LYS A 33 11.38 -18.66 -2.34
N ASP A 34 11.03 -19.07 -3.56
CA ASP A 34 10.45 -20.39 -3.85
C ASP A 34 10.82 -20.72 -5.32
N ILE A 35 11.81 -21.59 -5.57
CA ILE A 35 11.75 -23.06 -5.72
C ILE A 35 10.91 -23.48 -6.93
N SER A 36 11.65 -23.99 -7.91
CA SER A 36 11.24 -24.79 -9.05
C SER A 36 10.55 -26.08 -8.61
N ASP A 37 9.33 -26.32 -9.07
CA ASP A 37 8.80 -27.69 -9.16
C ASP A 37 8.50 -28.02 -10.63
N SER A 38 9.15 -29.09 -11.05
CA SER A 38 9.02 -29.74 -12.34
C SER A 38 7.73 -30.56 -12.33
N ALA A 39 6.81 -30.27 -13.25
CA ALA A 39 5.71 -31.17 -13.57
C ALA A 39 5.98 -31.77 -14.95
N ASP A 40 6.53 -32.98 -14.93
CA ASP A 40 6.50 -33.93 -16.05
C ASP A 40 5.07 -34.02 -16.58
N LEU A 41 4.83 -33.50 -17.79
CA LEU A 41 3.65 -33.84 -18.57
C LEU A 41 4.06 -34.76 -19.70
N ASN A 42 3.93 -36.05 -19.41
CA ASN A 42 3.76 -37.10 -20.40
C ASN A 42 2.55 -36.75 -21.27
N LEU A 43 2.79 -36.38 -22.54
CA LEU A 43 1.77 -36.48 -23.57
C LEU A 43 2.43 -36.76 -24.93
N SER A 44 2.93 -37.99 -25.07
CA SER A 44 3.26 -38.59 -26.36
C SER A 44 1.99 -39.11 -27.04
N ASP A 45 1.14 -38.20 -27.51
CA ASP A 45 0.13 -38.39 -28.56
C ASP A 45 -0.63 -37.07 -28.60
N ILE A 46 -0.43 -36.20 -29.58
CA ILE A 46 -1.14 -36.28 -30.85
C ILE A 46 -0.31 -35.48 -31.87
N ARG A 47 0.17 -36.19 -32.88
CA ARG A 47 0.69 -35.60 -34.10
C ARG A 47 -0.49 -35.17 -34.98
N GLU A 48 -0.19 -34.15 -35.77
CA GLU A 48 -0.83 -33.78 -37.03
C GLU A 48 -2.03 -32.82 -36.99
N ASP A 49 -1.70 -31.64 -37.52
CA ASP A 49 -2.50 -30.86 -38.45
C ASP A 49 -3.77 -30.21 -37.92
N ASN A 50 -3.63 -28.96 -37.49
CA ASN A 50 -4.44 -27.86 -38.02
C ASN A 50 -3.73 -26.54 -37.66
N SER A 51 -2.78 -26.19 -38.51
CA SER A 51 -2.22 -24.85 -38.59
C SER A 51 -3.33 -23.80 -38.74
N SER A 52 -3.15 -22.67 -38.05
CA SER A 52 -3.42 -21.31 -38.55
C SER A 52 -4.63 -20.50 -38.07
N GLU A 53 -5.43 -20.91 -37.07
CA GLU A 53 -6.53 -20.05 -36.58
C GLU A 53 -6.40 -19.50 -35.14
N ILE A 54 -5.55 -20.04 -34.27
CA ILE A 54 -5.48 -19.60 -32.85
C ILE A 54 -4.35 -18.56 -32.59
N LYS A 55 -3.69 -18.06 -33.65
CA LYS A 55 -2.61 -17.04 -33.54
C LYS A 55 -2.98 -15.65 -34.09
N LYS A 56 -4.27 -15.30 -34.07
CA LYS A 56 -4.78 -13.97 -34.46
C LYS A 56 -5.77 -13.32 -33.49
N ALA A 57 -5.82 -13.74 -32.23
CA ALA A 57 -6.36 -12.88 -31.16
C ALA A 57 -5.26 -11.91 -30.64
N TYR A 58 -4.46 -11.38 -31.58
CA TYR A 58 -3.54 -10.29 -31.30
C TYR A 58 -4.38 -9.02 -31.14
N MET A 59 -4.28 -8.43 -29.96
CA MET A 59 -4.41 -6.99 -29.75
C MET A 59 -5.80 -6.43 -30.00
N ASP A 60 -6.70 -6.68 -29.05
CA ASP A 60 -7.64 -5.64 -28.66
C ASP A 60 -6.84 -4.52 -27.97
N SER A 61 -6.17 -3.69 -28.78
CA SER A 61 -5.43 -2.51 -28.34
C SER A 61 -6.34 -1.27 -28.27
N ASP A 62 -7.64 -1.45 -27.99
CA ASP A 62 -8.54 -0.36 -27.64
C ASP A 62 -8.63 -0.16 -26.12
N SER A 63 -7.72 -0.75 -25.34
CA SER A 63 -7.50 -0.32 -23.97
C SER A 63 -6.96 1.12 -23.99
N LYS A 64 -7.86 2.10 -23.88
CA LYS A 64 -7.51 3.48 -23.50
C LYS A 64 -6.46 3.39 -22.38
N PRO A 65 -5.37 4.17 -22.42
CA PRO A 65 -4.36 4.09 -21.37
C PRO A 65 -5.07 4.24 -20.03
N ALA A 66 -5.01 3.20 -19.20
CA ALA A 66 -5.60 3.22 -17.88
C ALA A 66 -5.01 4.43 -17.15
N LYS A 67 -5.86 5.26 -16.55
CA LYS A 67 -5.41 6.46 -15.84
C LYS A 67 -4.41 6.01 -14.76
N HIS A 68 -3.17 6.46 -14.89
CA HIS A 68 -2.13 6.19 -13.92
C HIS A 68 -2.29 7.15 -12.74
N TYR A 69 -2.18 6.63 -11.53
CA TYR A 69 -2.22 7.39 -10.29
C TYR A 69 -0.92 7.14 -9.55
N ASP A 70 -0.22 8.22 -9.19
CA ASP A 70 0.95 8.16 -8.31
C ASP A 70 0.50 8.08 -6.86
N ASP A 71 1.27 7.41 -6.00
CA ASP A 71 1.00 7.35 -4.57
C ASP A 71 1.42 8.65 -3.88
N TRP A 72 0.48 9.35 -3.25
CA TRP A 72 0.77 10.52 -2.42
C TRP A 72 -0.35 10.76 -1.41
N GLN A 73 -0.06 11.47 -0.32
CA GLN A 73 -1.04 11.83 0.71
C GLN A 73 -0.79 13.24 1.25
N LYS A 74 -1.88 13.94 1.58
CA LYS A 74 -1.89 15.24 2.25
C LYS A 74 -2.92 15.26 3.36
N ASP A 75 -2.47 15.62 4.56
CA ASP A 75 -3.31 15.67 5.75
C ASP A 75 -3.62 17.11 6.14
N TYR A 76 -4.82 17.32 6.67
CA TYR A 76 -5.36 18.61 7.06
C TYR A 76 -6.05 18.48 8.42
N GLU A 77 -5.79 19.44 9.31
CA GLU A 77 -6.62 19.63 10.51
C GLU A 77 -7.97 20.24 10.11
N THR A 78 -9.06 19.68 10.62
CA THR A 78 -10.41 20.21 10.33
C THR A 78 -10.88 21.22 11.37
N GLY A 79 -10.26 21.24 12.56
CA GLY A 79 -10.74 21.98 13.72
C GLY A 79 -12.00 21.39 14.37
N LEU A 80 -12.47 20.24 13.89
CA LEU A 80 -13.59 19.49 14.46
C LEU A 80 -13.06 18.41 15.42
N TYR A 81 -13.96 17.94 16.28
CA TYR A 81 -13.69 16.89 17.26
C TYR A 81 -14.78 15.83 17.17
N ASP A 82 -14.43 14.58 17.44
CA ASP A 82 -15.38 13.47 17.51
C ASP A 82 -16.16 13.48 18.85
N GLU A 83 -17.02 12.49 19.04
CA GLU A 83 -17.85 12.37 20.25
C GLU A 83 -17.05 12.15 21.55
N TYR A 84 -15.79 11.69 21.44
CA TYR A 84 -14.88 11.47 22.57
C TYR A 84 -14.00 12.71 22.85
N GLY A 85 -14.10 13.74 21.99
CA GLY A 85 -13.30 14.96 22.09
C GLY A 85 -11.93 14.83 21.42
N ASP A 86 -11.74 13.84 20.53
CA ASP A 86 -10.50 13.69 19.77
C ASP A 86 -10.55 14.50 18.46
N PRO A 87 -9.46 15.19 18.06
CA PRO A 87 -9.43 15.96 16.83
C PRO A 87 -9.69 15.09 15.59
N ILE A 88 -10.50 15.62 14.67
CA ILE A 88 -10.75 14.99 13.37
C ILE A 88 -9.80 15.58 12.32
N TYR A 89 -9.13 14.70 11.60
CA TYR A 89 -8.26 15.01 10.48
C TYR A 89 -8.93 14.64 9.17
N ARG A 90 -8.57 15.37 8.11
CA ARG A 90 -8.94 15.06 6.73
C ARG A 90 -7.69 14.72 5.95
N SER A 91 -7.66 13.57 5.30
CA SER A 91 -6.59 13.15 4.41
C SER A 91 -7.10 13.10 2.99
N VAL A 92 -6.38 13.74 2.07
CA VAL A 92 -6.57 13.55 0.63
C VAL A 92 -5.37 12.79 0.11
N PHE A 93 -5.60 11.63 -0.50
CA PHE A 93 -4.52 10.78 -1.00
C PHE A 93 -4.85 10.17 -2.35
N SER A 94 -3.81 9.91 -3.13
CA SER A 94 -3.87 9.17 -4.39
C SER A 94 -3.19 7.83 -4.19
N THR A 95 -3.76 6.79 -4.78
CA THR A 95 -3.20 5.45 -4.77
C THR A 95 -3.21 4.85 -6.17
N SER A 96 -2.10 4.21 -6.51
CA SER A 96 -1.88 3.38 -7.69
C SER A 96 -2.58 2.02 -7.59
N GLY A 97 -3.17 1.70 -6.42
CA GLY A 97 -3.92 0.48 -6.15
C GLY A 97 -3.36 -0.32 -4.96
N GLY A 98 -3.76 -1.59 -4.87
CA GLY A 98 -3.39 -2.51 -3.79
C GLY A 98 -4.63 -2.97 -3.04
N GLN A 99 -4.85 -2.43 -1.84
CA GLN A 99 -6.09 -2.63 -1.08
C GLN A 99 -7.24 -1.70 -1.53
N TYR A 100 -6.93 -0.68 -2.32
CA TYR A 100 -7.89 0.25 -2.93
C TYR A 100 -7.88 0.11 -4.45
N GLU A 101 -8.97 0.52 -5.11
CA GLU A 101 -8.94 0.77 -6.55
C GLU A 101 -8.08 2.00 -6.83
N PRO A 102 -7.29 2.03 -7.93
CA PRO A 102 -6.49 3.19 -8.27
C PRO A 102 -7.36 4.45 -8.37
N GLY A 103 -6.97 5.52 -7.68
CA GLY A 103 -7.86 6.67 -7.49
C GLY A 103 -7.36 7.70 -6.50
N ILE A 104 -8.07 8.82 -6.43
CA ILE A 104 -7.91 9.82 -5.38
C ILE A 104 -9.06 9.66 -4.39
N TYR A 105 -8.73 9.67 -3.11
CA TYR A 105 -9.63 9.47 -1.99
C TYR A 105 -9.54 10.65 -1.02
N GLU A 106 -10.66 10.95 -0.38
CA GLU A 106 -10.75 11.81 0.79
C GLU A 106 -11.21 10.95 1.97
N ALA A 107 -10.45 10.98 3.06
CA ALA A 107 -10.74 10.27 4.30
C ALA A 107 -10.81 11.23 5.48
N TYR A 108 -11.71 10.93 6.41
CA TYR A 108 -11.81 11.56 7.71
C TYR A 108 -11.50 10.53 8.78
N TRP A 109 -10.69 10.89 9.77
CA TRP A 109 -10.27 9.99 10.84
C TRP A 109 -9.94 10.76 12.12
N SER A 110 -10.03 10.08 13.25
CA SER A 110 -9.54 10.55 14.55
C SER A 110 -8.57 9.52 15.16
N SER A 111 -8.07 9.77 16.36
CA SER A 111 -7.28 8.78 17.13
C SER A 111 -8.04 7.47 17.37
N ASN A 112 -9.37 7.51 17.31
CA ASN A 112 -10.25 6.35 17.47
C ASN A 112 -10.44 5.53 16.17
N GLY A 113 -9.95 6.04 15.04
CA GLY A 113 -9.93 5.33 13.76
C GLY A 113 -10.59 6.08 12.60
N PRO A 114 -10.85 5.38 11.48
CA PRO A 114 -11.47 5.97 10.30
C PRO A 114 -12.96 6.27 10.56
N ILE A 115 -13.39 7.46 10.16
CA ILE A 115 -14.78 7.94 10.28
C ILE A 115 -15.49 7.77 8.93
N ASN A 116 -14.85 8.20 7.85
CA ASN A 116 -15.38 8.09 6.50
C ASN A 116 -14.24 8.07 5.49
N GLU A 117 -14.47 7.43 4.36
CA GLU A 117 -13.57 7.44 3.21
C GLU A 117 -14.40 7.47 1.92
N THR A 118 -14.04 8.33 0.98
CA THR A 118 -14.79 8.51 -0.27
C THR A 118 -13.83 8.71 -1.43
N ARG A 119 -14.06 7.97 -2.52
CA ARG A 119 -13.32 8.16 -3.78
C ARG A 119 -13.79 9.42 -4.48
N ILE A 120 -12.89 10.34 -4.76
CA ILE A 120 -13.17 11.66 -5.35
C ILE A 120 -12.58 11.86 -6.75
N GLY A 121 -11.75 10.94 -7.27
CA GLY A 121 -11.21 11.09 -8.63
C GLY A 121 -10.29 10.03 -9.16
#